data_AF-A0A4R6QH72-F1
#
_entry.id   AF-A0A4R6QH72-F1
#
_cell.length_a   1.000
_cell.length_b   1.000
_cell.length_c   1.000
_cell.angle_alpha   90.00
_cell.angle_beta   90.00
_cell.angle_gamma   90.00
#
_symmetry.space_group_name_H-M   'P 1'
#
loop_
_entity.id
_entity.type
_entity.pdbx_description
1 polymer ?
#
loop_
_entity_poly.entity_id
_entity_poly.type
_entity_poly.pdbx_seq_one_letter_code
_entity_poly.pdbx_strand_id
1 'polypeptide(L)' 'MYKLFIFLLFSSLSFSQTHTITGVVSDSLNNPLESANIIALPKSENAQLKFAIAETLVVDF' A
#
# COMPACT_ATOMS: atom_id res chain seq x y z
N MET A 1 23.54 -17.35 -27.18
CA MET A 1 22.61 -17.83 -26.14
C MET A 1 22.71 -17.11 -24.79
N TYR A 2 23.89 -16.73 -24.29
CA TYR A 2 24.04 -16.12 -22.96
C TYR A 2 23.27 -14.78 -22.76
N LYS A 3 23.10 -13.98 -23.82
CA LYS A 3 22.35 -12.71 -23.77
C LYS A 3 20.88 -12.89 -23.34
N LEU A 4 20.24 -13.99 -23.75
CA LEU A 4 18.85 -14.29 -23.38
C LEU A 4 18.73 -14.66 -21.91
N PHE A 5 19.70 -15.41 -21.39
CA PHE A 5 19.77 -15.77 -19.96
C PHE A 5 19.96 -14.55 -19.07
N ILE A 6 20.83 -13.61 -19.48
CA ILE A 6 21.03 -12.35 -18.76
C ILE A 6 19.73 -11.53 -18.75
N PHE A 7 19.05 -11.42 -19.89
CA PHE A 7 17.77 -10.70 -19.99
C PHE A 7 16.68 -11.30 -19.08
N LEU A 8 16.58 -12.63 -19.01
CA LEU A 8 15.61 -13.31 -18.16
C LEU A 8 15.89 -13.07 -16.66
N LEU A 9 17.17 -12.99 -16.27
CA LEU A 9 17.60 -12.71 -14.89
C LEU A 9 17.18 -11.31 -14.40
N PHE A 10 17.15 -10.32 -15.29
CA PHE A 10 16.70 -8.97 -14.94
C PHE A 10 15.17 -8.88 -14.78
N SER A 11 14.40 -9.77 -15.43
CA SER A 11 12.94 -9.77 -15.31
C SER A 11 12.45 -10.14 -13.90
N SER A 12 13.18 -11.01 -13.20
CA SER A 12 12.84 -11.41 -11.82
C SER A 12 13.13 -10.32 -10.78
N LEU A 13 13.79 -9.23 -11.14
CA LEU A 13 14.01 -8.08 -10.24
C LEU A 13 12.83 -7.09 -10.26
N SER A 14 11.81 -7.32 -11.10
CA SER A 14 10.65 -6.42 -11.24
C SER A 14 9.52 -6.68 -10.21
N PHE A 15 9.86 -7.12 -8.99
CA PHE A 15 8.88 -7.24 -7.90
C PHE A 15 8.86 -5.96 -7.06
N SER A 16 8.05 -4.98 -7.47
CA SER A 16 7.69 -3.85 -6.60
C SER A 16 6.29 -3.38 -6.96
N GLN A 17 5.29 -4.03 -6.38
CA GLN A 17 3.90 -3.57 -6.41
C GLN A 17 3.53 -3.13 -5.00
N THR A 18 4.02 -1.96 -4.60
CA THR A 18 3.55 -1.29 -3.39
C THR A 18 2.24 -0.58 -3.74
N HIS A 19 1.14 -1.04 -3.15
CA HIS A 19 -0.21 -0.51 -3.43
C HIS A 19 -0.60 0.55 -2.40
N THR A 20 -0.33 1.81 -2.72
CA THR A 20 -0.75 2.93 -1.86
C THR A 20 -2.25 3.20 -1.99
N ILE A 21 -2.97 3.18 -0.87
CA ILE A 21 -4.38 3.62 -0.80
C ILE A 21 -4.40 5.04 -0.24
N THR A 22 -4.88 5.99 -1.04
CA THR A 22 -5.02 7.38 -0.63
C THR A 22 -6.49 7.81 -0.65
N GLY A 23 -6.86 8.71 0.26
CA GLY A 23 -8.23 9.19 0.38
C GLY A 23 -8.38 10.15 1.56
N VAL A 24 -9.52 10.84 1.60
CA VAL A 24 -9.87 11.78 2.67
C VAL A 24 -11.00 11.19 3.50
N VAL A 25 -10.82 11.11 4.82
CA VAL A 25 -11.87 10.73 5.74
C VAL A 25 -12.72 11.97 6.03
N SER A 26 -14.03 11.91 5.76
CA SER A 26 -14.95 13.03 5.97
C SER A 26 -16.22 12.62 6.71
N ASP A 27 -16.87 13.58 7.36
CA ASP A 27 -18.16 13.40 8.05
C ASP A 27 -19.36 13.40 7.07
N SER A 28 -20.58 13.26 7.59
CA SER A 28 -21.81 13.27 6.78
C SER A 28 -22.10 14.62 6.09
N LEU A 29 -21.37 15.68 6.44
CA LEU A 29 -21.46 17.02 5.86
C LEU A 29 -20.28 17.34 4.93
N ASN A 30 -19.44 16.34 4.62
CA ASN A 30 -18.21 16.44 3.82
C ASN A 30 -17.08 17.28 4.45
N ASN A 31 -17.08 17.48 5.77
CA ASN A 31 -15.94 18.10 6.44
C ASN A 31 -14.80 17.09 6.61
N PRO A 32 -13.56 17.41 6.24
CA PRO A 32 -12.42 16.52 6.42
C PRO A 32 -12.10 16.33 7.91
N LEU A 33 -11.83 15.09 8.30
CA LEU A 33 -11.49 14.70 9.66
C LEU A 33 -9.97 14.53 9.77
N GLU A 34 -9.27 15.63 10.05
CA GLU A 34 -7.79 15.71 10.11
C GLU A 34 -7.14 14.86 11.22
N SER A 35 -7.92 14.34 12.17
CA SER A 35 -7.39 13.55 13.30
C SER A 35 -8.07 12.19 13.45
N ALA A 36 -8.63 11.65 12.36
CA ALA A 36 -9.20 10.31 12.40
C ALA A 36 -8.09 9.25 12.50
N ASN A 37 -8.25 8.31 13.43
CA ASN A 37 -7.39 7.13 13.53
C ASN A 37 -7.85 6.08 12.51
N ILE A 38 -6.95 5.67 11.63
CA ILE A 38 -7.20 4.71 10.56
C ILE A 38 -6.45 3.41 10.92
N ILE A 39 -7.19 2.30 10.96
CA ILE A 39 -6.66 0.96 11.20
C ILE A 39 -6.95 0.10 9.98
N ALA A 40 -5.91 -0.34 9.27
CA ALA A 40 -6.03 -1.23 8.13
C ALA A 40 -5.75 -2.67 8.55
N LEU A 41 -6.78 -3.51 8.46
CA LEU A 41 -6.67 -4.96 8.62
C LEU A 41 -6.24 -5.57 7.28
N PRO A 42 -5.07 -6.21 7.18
CA PRO A 42 -4.67 -6.85 5.95
C PRO A 42 -5.50 -8.12 5.70
N LYS A 43 -5.76 -8.39 4.42
CA LYS A 43 -6.50 -9.59 3.99
C LYS A 43 -5.64 -10.87 4.06
N SER A 44 -4.32 -10.74 4.07
CA SER A 44 -3.38 -11.86 4.15
C SER A 44 -3.08 -12.20 5.62
N GLU A 45 -3.09 -13.50 5.97
CA GLU A 45 -2.86 -13.98 7.35
C GLU A 45 -1.46 -13.66 7.89
N ASN A 46 -0.48 -13.38 7.00
CA ASN A 46 0.91 -13.09 7.38
C ASN A 46 1.26 -11.59 7.35
N ALA A 47 0.31 -10.71 7.04
CA ALA A 47 0.56 -9.29 6.95
C ALA A 47 0.27 -8.58 8.28
N GLN A 48 1.02 -7.53 8.57
CA GLN A 48 0.93 -6.78 9.83
C GLN A 48 -0.20 -5.75 9.78
N LEU A 49 -0.85 -5.52 10.92
CA LEU A 49 -1.79 -4.42 11.10
C LEU A 49 -1.07 -3.09 10.86
N LYS A 50 -1.71 -2.19 10.08
CA LYS A 50 -1.19 -0.86 9.80
C LYS A 50 -2.07 0.20 10.41
N PHE A 51 -1.44 1.21 11.01
CA PHE A 51 -2.09 2.31 11.70
C PHE A 51 -1.62 3.63 11.09
N ALA A 52 -2.54 4.55 10.84
CA ALA A 52 -2.23 5.91 10.40
C ALA A 52 -3.20 6.91 11.04
N ILE A 53 -2.74 8.15 11.22
CA ILE A 53 -3.60 9.29 11.56
C ILE A 53 -3.89 10.00 10.22
N ALA A 54 -5.14 10.44 10.04
CA ALA A 54 -5.66 10.94 8.77
C ALA A 54 -4.77 12.00 8.11
N GLU A 55 -3.99 11.54 7.13
CA GLU A 55 -3.31 12.32 6.09
C GLU A 55 -2.89 11.36 4.96
N THR A 56 -2.40 10.16 5.30
CA THR A 56 -2.08 9.08 4.33
C THR A 56 -1.87 7.73 5.04
N LEU A 57 -2.45 6.64 4.53
CA LEU A 57 -2.13 5.27 4.98
C LEU A 57 -1.48 4.48 3.84
N VAL A 58 -0.19 4.15 3.98
CA VAL A 58 0.53 3.31 3.02
C VAL A 58 0.32 1.84 3.39
N VAL A 59 -0.61 1.15 2.71
CA VAL A 59 -0.78 -0.30 2.87
C VAL A 59 0.24 -1.00 1.98
N ASP A 60 1.06 -1.87 2.58
CA ASP A 60 1.85 -2.85 1.84
C ASP A 60 1.05 -4.15 2.00
N PHE A 61 0.55 -4.68 0.89
CA PHE A 61 -0.19 -5.94 0.86
C PHE A 61 0.74 -7.11 0.56
#